data_AF-A0A255TUS8-F1
#
_entry.id   AF-A0A255TUS8-F1
#
_cell.length_a   1.000
_cell.length_b   1.000
_cell.length_c   1.000
_cell.angle_alpha   90.00
_cell.angle_beta   90.00
_cell.angle_gamma   90.00
#
_symmetry.space_group_name_H-M   'P 1'
#
loop_
_entity.id
_entity.type
_entity.pdbx_description
1 polymer ?
#
loop_
_entity_poly.entity_id
_entity_poly.type
_entity_poly.pdbx_seq_one_letter_code
_entity_poly.pdbx_strand_id
1 'polypeptide(L)'
;MAKKKKIIKKTPTRVHSFRCTDKDWKELKKLAKECGMSIGKYLVETGKKHHPRQRLTPEESKALNSLTEARTDLIKVRSKLHDASPEEKQKMFRSPKFMKWWIEAVERLIKHWYSIEDNLTSPVLTKVQEDE
;
A
#
# COMPACT_ATOMS: atom_id res chain seq x y z
N MET A 1 -20.94 -31.60 -30.63
CA MET A 1 -19.73 -30.92 -31.16
C MET A 1 -19.12 -30.06 -30.06
N ALA A 2 -17.87 -30.33 -29.64
CA ALA A 2 -17.24 -29.58 -28.56
C ALA A 2 -16.89 -28.15 -28.99
N LYS A 3 -17.33 -27.13 -28.24
CA LYS A 3 -17.01 -25.72 -28.52
C LYS A 3 -15.49 -25.50 -28.36
N LYS A 4 -14.80 -25.15 -29.45
CA LYS A 4 -13.38 -24.78 -29.42
C LYS A 4 -13.20 -23.54 -28.54
N LYS A 5 -12.36 -23.65 -27.51
CA LYS A 5 -11.98 -22.50 -26.67
C LYS A 5 -11.25 -21.46 -27.52
N LYS A 6 -11.68 -20.20 -27.46
CA LYS A 6 -11.05 -19.08 -28.16
C LYS A 6 -9.76 -18.72 -27.42
N ILE A 7 -8.63 -19.24 -27.88
CA ILE A 7 -7.31 -18.94 -27.30
C ILE A 7 -6.88 -17.57 -27.83
N ILE A 8 -6.86 -16.56 -26.95
CA ILE A 8 -6.27 -15.25 -27.25
C ILE A 8 -4.75 -15.43 -27.21
N LYS A 9 -4.10 -15.35 -28.38
CA LYS A 9 -2.63 -15.38 -28.47
C LYS A 9 -2.08 -14.06 -27.93
N LYS A 10 -1.11 -14.13 -27.02
CA LYS A 10 -0.41 -12.93 -26.51
C LYS A 10 0.42 -12.30 -27.64
N THR A 11 0.47 -10.98 -27.68
CA THR A 11 1.32 -10.23 -28.60
C THR A 11 2.78 -10.64 -28.39
N PRO A 12 3.56 -10.91 -29.46
CA PRO A 12 4.95 -11.30 -29.33
C PRO A 12 5.79 -10.15 -28.76
N THR A 13 6.71 -10.48 -27.86
CA THR A 13 7.71 -9.54 -27.36
C THR A 13 8.91 -9.47 -28.29
N ARG A 14 9.58 -8.31 -28.36
CA ARG A 14 10.83 -8.11 -29.10
C ARG A 14 11.95 -7.74 -28.13
N VAL A 15 13.18 -8.16 -28.45
CA VAL A 15 14.37 -7.84 -27.65
C VAL A 15 14.94 -6.52 -28.16
N HIS A 16 15.19 -5.59 -27.24
CA HIS A 16 15.91 -4.35 -27.48
C HIS A 16 17.15 -4.34 -26.59
N SER A 17 18.32 -4.05 -27.16
CA SER A 17 19.59 -3.93 -26.42
C SER A 17 19.95 -2.47 -26.24
N PHE A 18 20.58 -2.16 -25.10
CA PHE A 18 21.11 -0.84 -24.79
C PHE A 18 22.52 -0.98 -24.23
N ARG A 19 23.32 0.09 -24.34
CA ARG A 19 24.66 0.14 -23.76
C ARG A 19 24.59 0.92 -22.45
N CYS A 20 25.27 0.44 -21.43
CA CYS A 20 25.42 1.11 -20.14
C CYS A 20 26.81 0.81 -19.56
N THR A 21 27.24 1.60 -18.59
CA THR A 21 28.48 1.29 -17.87
C THR A 21 28.25 0.17 -16.86
N ASP A 22 29.32 -0.50 -16.42
CA ASP A 22 29.22 -1.53 -15.36
C ASP A 22 28.67 -0.97 -14.04
N LYS A 23 28.88 0.34 -13.79
CA LYS A 23 28.35 1.02 -12.61
C LYS A 23 26.83 1.14 -12.71
N ASP A 24 26.33 1.68 -13.82
CA ASP A 24 24.90 1.83 -14.07
C ASP A 24 24.19 0.48 -14.06
N TRP A 25 24.80 -0.55 -14.66
CA TRP A 25 24.24 -1.90 -14.69
C TRP A 25 24.04 -2.49 -13.29
N LYS A 26 25.03 -2.30 -12.40
CA LYS A 26 24.93 -2.76 -11.00
C LYS A 26 23.84 -2.03 -10.25
N GLU A 27 23.72 -0.72 -10.45
CA GLU A 27 22.69 0.11 -9.83
C GLU A 27 21.29 -0.27 -10.30
N LEU A 28 21.07 -0.37 -11.61
CA LEU A 28 19.81 -0.82 -12.20
C LEU A 28 19.38 -2.20 -11.69
N LYS A 29 20.34 -3.13 -11.56
CA LYS A 29 20.07 -4.47 -11.03
C LYS A 29 19.67 -4.43 -9.56
N LYS A 30 20.30 -3.56 -8.76
CA LYS A 30 19.95 -3.35 -7.35
C LYS A 30 18.54 -2.78 -7.23
N LEU A 31 18.23 -1.69 -7.93
CA LEU A 31 16.91 -1.04 -7.90
C LEU A 31 15.79 -1.97 -8.38
N ALA A 32 16.01 -2.70 -9.47
CA ALA A 32 15.05 -3.68 -9.96
C ALA A 32 14.77 -4.78 -8.93
N LYS A 33 15.81 -5.24 -8.22
CA LYS A 33 15.69 -6.25 -7.16
C LYS A 33 14.92 -5.71 -5.95
N GLU A 34 15.19 -4.48 -5.52
CA GLU A 34 14.47 -3.81 -4.42
C GLU A 34 12.98 -3.62 -4.75
N CYS A 35 12.65 -3.36 -6.02
CA CYS A 35 11.25 -3.31 -6.50
C CYS A 35 10.64 -4.72 -6.71
N GLY A 36 11.42 -5.80 -6.59
CA GLY A 36 11.01 -7.17 -6.86
C GLY A 36 10.58 -7.40 -8.31
N MET A 37 11.32 -6.81 -9.26
CA MET A 37 11.07 -6.88 -10.69
C MET A 37 12.30 -7.41 -11.43
N SER A 38 12.09 -7.95 -12.64
CA SER A 38 13.21 -8.20 -13.55
C SER A 38 13.76 -6.88 -14.10
N ILE A 39 15.04 -6.85 -14.45
CA ILE A 39 15.69 -5.64 -14.98
C ILE A 39 15.00 -5.12 -16.24
N GLY A 40 14.62 -6.01 -17.16
CA GLY A 40 13.90 -5.63 -18.38
C GLY A 40 12.54 -5.01 -18.09
N LYS A 41 11.80 -5.54 -17.10
CA LYS A 41 10.52 -4.96 -16.68
C LYS A 41 10.74 -3.61 -16.01
N TYR A 42 11.71 -3.50 -15.11
CA TYR A 42 12.06 -2.25 -14.43
C TYR A 42 12.41 -1.13 -15.44
N LEU A 43 13.22 -1.43 -16.45
CA LEU A 43 13.60 -0.50 -17.51
C LEU A 43 12.43 -0.09 -18.40
N VAL A 44 11.53 -1.02 -18.73
CA VAL A 44 10.33 -0.69 -19.51
C VAL A 44 9.37 0.20 -18.72
N GLU A 45 9.17 -0.07 -17.43
CA GLU A 45 8.32 0.78 -16.59
C GLU A 45 8.93 2.17 -16.40
N THR A 46 10.22 2.25 -16.03
CA THR A 46 10.93 3.53 -15.87
C THR A 46 11.02 4.32 -17.18
N GLY A 47 11.25 3.66 -18.32
CA GLY A 47 11.23 4.28 -19.64
C GLY A 47 9.85 4.84 -20.05
N LYS A 48 8.76 4.34 -19.46
CA LYS A 48 7.40 4.88 -19.61
C LYS A 48 7.08 6.02 -18.63
N LYS A 49 8.08 6.53 -17.91
CA LYS A 49 7.92 7.49 -16.80
C LYS A 49 7.13 6.94 -15.61
N HIS A 50 7.03 5.62 -15.48
CA HIS A 50 6.55 5.01 -14.23
C HIS A 50 7.69 4.93 -13.22
N HIS A 51 7.36 5.01 -11.93
CA HIS A 51 8.32 4.98 -10.84
C HIS A 51 8.02 3.77 -9.93
N PRO A 52 8.61 2.59 -10.21
CA PRO A 52 8.42 1.41 -9.37
C PRO A 52 8.86 1.69 -7.93
N ARG A 53 8.00 1.35 -6.97
CA ARG A 53 8.32 1.48 -5.54
C ARG A 53 9.10 0.27 -5.06
N GLN A 54 10.00 0.50 -4.12
CA GLN A 54 10.64 -0.57 -3.36
C GLN A 54 9.56 -1.42 -2.68
N ARG A 55 9.74 -2.74 -2.72
CA ARG A 55 8.87 -3.66 -1.98
C ARG A 55 9.14 -3.54 -0.49
N LEU A 56 8.06 -3.63 0.28
CA LEU A 56 8.15 -3.83 1.72
C LEU A 56 8.97 -5.07 2.03
N THR A 57 9.85 -4.96 3.01
CA THR A 57 10.54 -6.09 3.60
C THR A 57 9.53 -7.02 4.29
N PRO A 58 9.90 -8.28 4.58
CA PRO A 58 9.03 -9.19 5.33
C PRO A 58 8.63 -8.64 6.71
N GLU A 59 9.54 -7.93 7.38
CA GLU A 59 9.30 -7.31 8.69
C GLU A 59 8.30 -6.15 8.59
N GLU A 60 8.49 -5.25 7.63
CA GLU A 60 7.55 -4.14 7.38
C GLU A 60 6.17 -4.66 6.95
N SER A 61 6.14 -5.72 6.13
CA SER A 61 4.88 -6.38 5.73
C SER A 61 4.15 -6.97 6.94
N LYS A 62 4.89 -7.62 7.85
CA LYS A 62 4.34 -8.16 9.09
C LYS A 62 3.81 -7.05 9.99
N ALA A 63 4.56 -5.96 10.15
CA ALA A 63 4.14 -4.80 10.92
C ALA A 63 2.86 -4.16 10.35
N LEU A 64 2.76 -4.03 9.03
CA LEU A 64 1.57 -3.52 8.34
C LEU A 64 0.36 -4.44 8.54
N ASN A 65 0.55 -5.75 8.49
CA ASN A 65 -0.53 -6.71 8.75
C ASN A 65 -1.02 -6.61 10.21
N SER A 66 -0.10 -6.59 11.17
CA SER A 66 -0.44 -6.41 12.59
C SER A 66 -1.14 -5.07 12.85
N LEU A 67 -0.73 -4.00 12.15
CA LEU A 67 -1.43 -2.73 12.18
C LEU A 67 -2.86 -2.91 11.66
N THR A 68 -3.05 -3.53 10.49
CA THR A 68 -4.38 -3.75 9.89
C THR A 68 -5.32 -4.57 10.78
N GLU A 69 -4.79 -5.60 11.45
CA GLU A 69 -5.53 -6.41 12.43
C GLU A 69 -6.02 -5.56 13.60
N ALA A 70 -5.13 -4.77 14.20
CA ALA A 70 -5.48 -3.84 15.27
C ALA A 70 -6.56 -2.82 14.84
N ARG A 71 -6.67 -2.53 13.53
CA ARG A 71 -7.64 -1.56 12.96
C ARG A 71 -9.00 -2.13 13.05
N THR A 72 -9.07 -3.37 12.61
CA THR A 72 -10.27 -4.16 12.52
C THR A 72 -10.85 -4.32 13.92
N ASP A 73 -9.99 -4.57 14.91
CA ASP A 73 -10.42 -4.67 16.30
C ASP A 73 -10.88 -3.32 16.87
N LEU A 74 -10.15 -2.23 16.61
CA LEU A 74 -10.59 -0.89 17.02
C LEU A 74 -11.93 -0.50 16.39
N ILE A 75 -12.15 -0.80 15.10
CA ILE A 75 -13.42 -0.55 14.41
C ILE A 75 -14.53 -1.39 15.03
N LYS A 76 -14.30 -2.68 15.32
CA LYS A 76 -15.30 -3.54 15.99
C LYS A 76 -15.68 -3.01 17.36
N VAL A 77 -14.70 -2.61 18.18
CA VAL A 77 -14.94 -2.01 19.49
C VAL A 77 -15.75 -0.73 19.33
N ARG A 78 -15.35 0.18 18.42
CA ARG A 78 -16.10 1.41 18.13
C ARG A 78 -17.54 1.11 17.71
N SER A 79 -17.78 0.15 16.81
CA SER A 79 -19.13 -0.21 16.36
C SER A 79 -19.98 -0.76 17.50
N LYS A 80 -19.43 -1.68 18.30
CA LYS A 80 -20.13 -2.20 19.49
C LYS A 80 -20.45 -1.09 20.49
N LEU A 81 -19.53 -0.14 20.66
CA LEU A 81 -19.78 1.04 21.47
C LEU A 81 -20.84 1.95 20.86
N HIS A 82 -20.92 2.10 19.55
CA HIS A 82 -21.98 2.88 18.92
C HIS A 82 -23.36 2.30 19.27
N ASP A 83 -23.50 0.97 19.15
CA ASP A 83 -24.76 0.24 19.34
C ASP A 83 -25.15 0.04 20.81
N ALA A 84 -24.19 0.19 21.74
CA ALA A 84 -24.45 0.05 23.17
C ALA A 84 -25.35 1.17 23.72
N SER A 85 -26.21 0.81 24.68
CA SER A 85 -27.05 1.75 25.41
C SER A 85 -26.23 2.71 26.29
N PRO A 86 -26.77 3.87 26.70
CA PRO A 86 -26.08 4.80 27.61
C PRO A 86 -25.64 4.15 28.94
N GLU A 87 -26.43 3.22 29.46
CA GLU A 87 -26.14 2.51 30.71
C GLU A 87 -24.95 1.55 30.58
N GLU A 88 -24.86 0.82 29.46
CA GLU A 88 -23.74 -0.07 29.16
C GLU A 88 -22.46 0.73 28.91
N LYS A 89 -22.57 1.84 28.17
CA LYS A 89 -21.49 2.80 27.96
C LYS A 89 -20.95 3.34 29.28
N GLN A 90 -21.84 3.67 30.22
CA GLN A 90 -21.46 4.14 31.56
C GLN A 90 -20.79 3.03 32.38
N LYS A 91 -21.25 1.78 32.30
CA LYS A 91 -20.58 0.62 32.94
C LYS A 91 -19.17 0.38 32.38
N MET A 92 -18.98 0.52 31.06
CA MET A 92 -17.70 0.29 30.40
C MET A 92 -16.66 1.37 30.70
N PHE A 93 -17.03 2.65 30.58
CA PHE A 93 -16.07 3.76 30.70
C PHE A 93 -16.04 4.45 32.06
N ARG A 94 -17.07 4.28 32.89
CA ARG A 94 -17.31 4.93 34.21
C ARG A 94 -17.35 6.47 34.19
N SER A 95 -16.78 7.13 33.19
CA SER A 95 -16.68 8.57 33.03
C SER A 95 -17.02 8.98 31.59
N PRO A 96 -18.03 9.85 31.39
CA PRO A 96 -18.36 10.40 30.06
C PRO A 96 -17.19 11.17 29.42
N LYS A 97 -16.37 11.86 30.23
CA LYS A 97 -15.19 12.60 29.75
C LYS A 97 -14.15 11.65 29.16
N PHE A 98 -13.89 10.53 29.83
CA PHE A 98 -12.94 9.53 29.34
C PHE A 98 -13.44 8.86 28.06
N MET A 99 -14.73 8.55 27.98
CA MET A 99 -15.34 8.00 26.76
C MET A 99 -15.19 8.94 25.56
N LYS A 100 -15.48 10.22 25.73
CA LYS A 100 -15.32 11.22 24.66
C LYS A 100 -13.85 11.30 24.21
N TRP A 101 -12.92 11.41 25.16
CA TRP A 101 -11.48 11.44 24.86
C TRP A 101 -11.02 10.17 24.13
N TRP A 102 -11.50 9.00 24.56
CA TRP A 102 -11.14 7.73 23.95
C TRP A 102 -11.64 7.63 22.50
N ILE A 103 -12.88 8.03 22.24
CA ILE A 103 -13.44 8.07 20.88
C ILE A 103 -12.61 9.00 19.99
N GLU A 104 -12.30 10.22 20.46
CA GLU A 104 -11.48 11.18 19.71
C GLU A 104 -10.07 10.62 19.43
N ALA A 105 -9.45 9.94 20.38
CA ALA A 105 -8.14 9.31 20.21
C ALA A 105 -8.18 8.20 19.16
N VAL A 106 -9.20 7.34 19.20
CA VAL A 106 -9.39 6.25 18.23
C VAL A 106 -9.66 6.80 16.83
N GLU A 107 -10.45 7.86 16.69
CA GLU A 107 -10.67 8.50 15.39
C GLU A 107 -9.38 9.07 14.79
N ARG A 108 -8.52 9.68 15.62
CA ARG A 108 -7.19 10.16 15.17
C ARG A 108 -6.32 9.01 14.69
N LEU A 109 -6.30 7.89 15.42
CA LEU A 109 -5.54 6.69 15.03
C LEU A 109 -6.05 6.14 13.69
N ILE A 110 -7.37 5.99 13.53
CA ILE A 110 -7.97 5.50 12.29
C ILE A 110 -7.60 6.41 11.11
N LYS A 111 -7.69 7.74 11.27
CA LYS A 111 -7.28 8.71 10.24
C LYS A 111 -5.80 8.59 9.89
N HIS A 112 -4.93 8.47 10.88
CA HIS A 112 -3.51 8.30 10.65
C HIS A 112 -3.21 7.02 9.86
N TRP A 113 -3.94 5.95 10.11
CA TRP A 113 -3.73 4.69 9.40
C TRP A 113 -4.20 4.75 7.94
N TYR A 114 -5.31 5.42 7.66
CA TYR A 114 -5.69 5.70 6.27
C TYR A 114 -4.59 6.48 5.55
N SER A 115 -3.91 7.41 6.23
CA SER A 115 -2.77 8.12 5.64
C SER A 115 -1.58 7.18 5.38
N ILE A 116 -1.28 6.24 6.26
CA ILE A 116 -0.23 5.23 6.03
C ILE A 116 -0.60 4.34 4.82
N GLU A 117 -1.84 3.84 4.79
CA GLU A 117 -2.35 2.99 3.71
C GLU A 117 -2.33 3.71 2.36
N ASP A 118 -2.76 4.96 2.32
CA ASP A 118 -2.69 5.81 1.12
C ASP A 118 -1.23 5.98 0.68
N ASN A 119 -0.33 6.38 1.57
CA ASN A 119 1.09 6.53 1.23
C ASN A 119 1.74 5.28 0.63
N LEU A 120 1.28 4.08 1.02
CA LEU A 120 1.76 2.80 0.50
C LEU A 120 1.10 2.40 -0.84
N THR A 121 -0.13 2.82 -1.08
CA THR A 121 -0.95 2.37 -2.22
C THR A 121 -1.11 3.40 -3.34
N SER A 122 -0.96 4.70 -3.05
CA SER A 122 -1.09 5.75 -4.06
C SER A 122 0.02 5.62 -5.11
N PRO A 123 -0.30 5.89 -6.39
CA PRO A 123 0.71 6.06 -7.43
C PRO A 123 1.73 7.11 -7.00
N VAL A 124 3.01 6.88 -7.27
CA VAL A 124 4.05 7.90 -7.07
C VAL A 124 3.79 9.00 -8.10
N LEU A 125 3.16 10.10 -7.66
CA LEU A 125 3.06 11.31 -8.46
C LEU A 125 4.42 11.99 -8.42
N THR A 126 5.09 12.10 -9.56
CA THR A 126 6.20 13.04 -9.68
C THR A 126 5.62 14.44 -9.58
N LYS A 127 6.18 15.27 -8.69
CA LYS A 127 6.00 16.72 -8.81
C LYS A 127 6.48 17.06 -10.21
N VAL A 128 5.56 17.43 -11.09
CA VAL A 128 5.92 18.06 -12.35
C VAL A 128 6.59 19.35 -11.89
N GLN A 129 7.90 19.47 -12.11
CA GLN A 129 8.49 20.81 -12.10
C GLN A 129 7.77 21.53 -13.24
N GLU A 130 6.85 22.43 -12.87
CA GLU A 130 6.40 23.44 -13.81
C GLU A 130 7.65 24.26 -14.11
N ASP A 131 8.25 23.97 -15.27
CA ASP A 131 9.36 24.74 -15.79
C ASP A 131 8.83 26.16 -16.06
N GLU A 132 9.31 27.11 -15.25
CA GLU A 132 9.18 28.57 -15.46
C GLU A 132 10.08 29.04 -16.60
#